data_AF-A0ABD5X2D9-F1
#
_entry.id   AF-A0ABD5X2D9-F1
#
_cell.length_a   1.000
_cell.length_b   1.000
_cell.length_c   1.000
_cell.angle_alpha   90.00
_cell.angle_beta   90.00
_cell.angle_gamma   90.00
#
_symmetry.space_group_name_H-M   'P 1'
#
loop_
_entity.id
_entity.type
_entity.pdbx_description
1 polymer ?
#
loop_
_entity_poly.entity_id
_entity_poly.type
_entity_poly.pdbx_seq_one_letter_code
_entity_poly.pdbx_strand_id
1 'polypeptide(L)'
;MEARDLSAGGIMISGFVLVVLQLFQGVQQLEGFDGTDLYIVFIFETIPFVLVGLALMYIGSWLLTQADLDDEIERVVAWAVGSSILFSSIAALLIFSLEVTLSSAANVLEQAPFIVVNLLTVGALAGTLVGIYDARRRIHQRELEHERDRVEQFANKAADINNYGRELNRSDSVEEVSSLCLQATETFLGLTNLAFAVMDTEETVLVDDTTVGVPESVLFDLATDSLEQQPATAVSHDLPAGNERRSDGALTLLITNTDDETIVLIALDDDSVSISEENLKLLEMLVAHAGTAVDRLYEKKLQAEETES
;
A
#
# COMPACT_ATOMS: atom_id res chain seq x y z
N MET A 1 -18.18 7.21 -20.98
CA MET A 1 -17.80 8.44 -20.25
C MET A 1 -17.76 8.02 -18.80
N GLU A 2 -16.57 7.84 -18.25
CA GLU A 2 -16.39 7.37 -16.88
C GLU A 2 -16.92 8.43 -15.90
N ALA A 3 -17.42 8.02 -14.73
CA ALA A 3 -17.98 8.93 -13.73
C ALA A 3 -17.01 10.06 -13.32
N ARG A 4 -15.70 9.79 -13.45
CA ARG A 4 -14.58 10.74 -13.33
C ARG A 4 -14.70 11.93 -14.28
N ASP A 5 -14.82 11.66 -15.58
CA ASP A 5 -14.81 12.69 -16.63
C ASP A 5 -15.98 13.66 -16.43
N LEU A 6 -17.10 13.12 -15.93
CA LEU A 6 -18.30 13.89 -15.64
C LEU A 6 -18.13 14.77 -14.39
N SER A 7 -17.47 14.27 -13.35
CA SER A 7 -17.26 14.98 -12.08
C SER A 7 -16.17 16.05 -12.16
N ALA A 8 -14.99 15.71 -12.66
CA ALA A 8 -13.90 16.67 -12.86
C ALA A 8 -14.23 17.67 -13.98
N GLY A 9 -14.87 17.19 -15.07
CA GLY A 9 -15.44 18.05 -16.09
C GLY A 9 -16.51 19.00 -15.53
N GLY A 10 -17.30 18.55 -14.55
CA GLY A 10 -18.27 19.37 -13.84
C GLY A 10 -17.65 20.57 -13.11
N ILE A 11 -16.52 20.38 -12.44
CA ILE A 11 -15.78 21.49 -11.79
C ILE A 11 -15.25 22.46 -12.84
N MET A 12 -14.66 21.94 -13.92
CA MET A 12 -14.14 22.76 -15.02
C MET A 12 -15.23 23.61 -15.68
N ILE A 13 -16.36 22.99 -16.02
CA ILE A 13 -17.53 23.67 -16.61
C ILE A 13 -18.08 24.71 -15.64
N SER A 14 -18.19 24.38 -14.35
CA SER A 14 -18.64 25.32 -13.33
C SER A 14 -17.72 26.54 -13.24
N GLY A 15 -16.40 26.34 -13.24
CA GLY A 15 -15.43 27.43 -13.30
C GLY A 15 -15.60 28.32 -14.53
N PHE A 16 -15.79 27.72 -15.71
CA PHE A 16 -16.06 28.46 -16.95
C PHE A 16 -17.36 29.29 -16.87
N VAL A 17 -18.45 28.68 -16.39
CA VAL A 17 -19.74 29.38 -16.22
C VAL A 17 -19.60 30.57 -15.27
N LEU A 18 -18.87 30.40 -14.16
CA LEU A 18 -18.61 31.49 -13.23
C LEU A 18 -17.79 32.61 -13.86
N VAL A 19 -16.76 32.30 -14.66
CA VAL A 19 -16.00 33.33 -15.40
C VAL A 19 -16.91 34.14 -16.32
N VAL A 20 -17.75 33.48 -17.11
CA VAL A 20 -18.68 34.16 -18.03
C VAL A 20 -19.65 35.05 -17.24
N LEU A 21 -20.19 34.54 -16.14
CA LEU A 21 -21.16 35.27 -15.33
C LEU A 21 -20.52 36.48 -14.62
N GLN A 22 -19.29 36.32 -14.13
CA GLN A 22 -18.51 37.40 -13.53
C GLN A 22 -18.15 38.50 -14.53
N LEU A 23 -17.76 38.15 -15.75
CA LEU A 23 -17.51 39.14 -16.81
C LEU A 23 -18.78 39.91 -17.19
N PHE A 24 -19.90 39.20 -17.32
CA PHE A 24 -21.19 39.82 -17.61
C PHE A 24 -21.62 40.79 -16.50
N GLN A 25 -21.50 40.36 -15.24
CA GLN A 25 -21.76 41.18 -14.07
C GLN A 25 -20.84 42.41 -14.02
N GLY A 26 -19.54 42.21 -14.23
CA GLY A 26 -18.57 43.29 -14.26
C GLY A 26 -18.91 44.35 -15.29
N VAL A 27 -19.35 43.97 -16.50
CA VAL A 27 -19.80 44.93 -17.53
C VAL A 27 -21.07 45.67 -17.10
N GLN A 28 -22.04 44.99 -16.50
CA GLN A 28 -23.27 45.62 -15.99
C GLN A 28 -22.98 46.65 -14.88
N GLN A 29 -22.00 46.37 -14.00
CA GLN A 29 -21.62 47.31 -12.95
C GLN A 29 -21.07 48.62 -13.52
N LEU A 30 -20.44 48.62 -14.70
CA LEU A 30 -19.86 49.82 -15.29
C LEU A 30 -20.91 50.83 -15.78
N GLU A 31 -22.16 50.43 -16.01
CA GLU A 31 -23.23 51.34 -16.46
C GLU A 31 -23.52 52.49 -15.48
N GLY A 32 -23.09 52.35 -14.22
CA GLY A 32 -23.26 53.36 -13.16
C GLY A 32 -22.04 54.24 -12.85
N PHE A 33 -20.89 54.04 -13.51
CA PHE A 33 -19.63 54.73 -13.20
C PHE A 33 -19.01 55.41 -14.41
N ASP A 34 -18.44 56.60 -14.20
CA ASP A 34 -17.74 57.37 -15.24
C ASP A 34 -16.26 57.59 -14.88
N GLY A 35 -15.44 57.79 -15.91
CA GLY A 35 -14.05 58.24 -15.75
C GLY A 35 -13.13 57.21 -15.08
N THR A 36 -12.44 57.62 -14.00
CA THR A 36 -11.42 56.77 -13.33
C THR A 36 -12.05 55.70 -12.44
N ASP A 37 -13.23 55.97 -11.90
CA ASP A 37 -13.94 55.06 -10.97
C ASP A 37 -14.36 53.76 -11.68
N LEU A 38 -14.65 53.84 -12.99
CA LEU A 38 -14.95 52.69 -13.85
C LEU A 38 -13.82 51.65 -13.82
N TYR A 39 -12.57 52.09 -13.96
CA TYR A 39 -11.41 51.18 -13.95
C TYR A 39 -11.18 50.59 -12.57
N ILE A 40 -11.39 51.36 -11.51
CA ILE A 40 -11.18 50.90 -10.14
C ILE A 40 -12.22 49.82 -9.79
N VAL A 41 -13.50 50.08 -10.03
CA VAL A 41 -14.58 49.11 -9.74
C VAL A 41 -14.34 47.80 -10.50
N PHE A 42 -14.05 47.86 -11.81
CA PHE A 42 -13.81 46.65 -12.59
C PHE A 42 -12.59 45.85 -12.07
N ILE A 43 -11.48 46.54 -11.78
CA ILE A 43 -10.24 45.90 -11.33
C ILE A 43 -10.38 45.24 -9.96
N PHE A 44 -11.14 45.84 -9.04
CA PHE A 44 -11.22 45.35 -7.66
C PHE A 44 -12.46 44.48 -7.40
N GLU A 45 -13.56 44.69 -8.12
CA GLU A 45 -14.79 43.93 -7.92
C GLU A 45 -14.99 42.79 -8.93
N THR A 46 -14.41 42.87 -10.14
CA THR A 46 -14.62 41.85 -11.17
C THR A 46 -13.40 40.94 -11.33
N ILE A 47 -12.20 41.53 -11.53
CA ILE A 47 -10.99 40.75 -11.87
C ILE A 47 -10.68 39.65 -10.84
N PRO A 48 -10.72 39.88 -9.51
CA PRO A 48 -10.38 38.84 -8.55
C PRO A 48 -11.29 37.61 -8.67
N PHE A 49 -12.59 37.80 -8.89
CA PHE A 49 -13.53 36.69 -9.01
C PHE A 49 -13.44 35.98 -10.36
N VAL A 50 -13.10 36.71 -11.43
CA VAL A 50 -12.74 36.09 -12.72
C VAL A 50 -11.50 35.19 -12.55
N LEU A 51 -10.48 35.65 -11.82
CA LEU A 51 -9.29 34.84 -11.53
C LEU A 51 -9.63 33.59 -10.69
N VAL A 52 -10.53 33.70 -9.72
CA VAL A 52 -11.03 32.55 -8.95
C VAL A 52 -11.77 31.55 -9.86
N GLY A 53 -12.63 32.04 -10.76
CA GLY A 53 -13.32 31.18 -11.73
C GLY A 53 -12.34 30.47 -12.70
N LEU A 54 -11.31 31.18 -13.16
CA LEU A 54 -10.24 30.60 -13.98
C LEU A 54 -9.42 29.58 -13.19
N ALA A 55 -9.16 29.82 -11.90
CA ALA A 55 -8.49 28.87 -11.02
C ALA A 55 -9.33 27.58 -10.86
N LEU A 56 -10.64 27.69 -10.67
CA LEU A 56 -11.56 26.55 -10.66
C LEU A 56 -11.53 25.77 -11.98
N MET A 57 -11.56 26.49 -13.11
CA MET A 57 -11.47 25.87 -14.44
C MET A 57 -10.15 25.11 -14.61
N TYR A 58 -9.03 25.71 -14.20
CA TYR A 58 -7.73 25.08 -14.21
C TYR A 58 -7.67 23.85 -13.31
N ILE A 59 -8.19 23.93 -12.08
CA ILE A 59 -8.24 22.80 -11.14
C ILE A 59 -9.07 21.65 -11.72
N GLY A 60 -10.24 21.95 -12.30
CA GLY A 60 -11.06 20.93 -12.96
C GLY A 60 -10.33 20.24 -14.12
N SER A 61 -9.62 21.01 -14.95
CA SER A 61 -8.80 20.46 -16.03
C SER A 61 -7.60 19.65 -15.50
N TRP A 62 -6.99 20.06 -14.39
CA TRP A 62 -5.87 19.35 -13.77
C TRP A 62 -6.34 18.04 -13.13
N LEU A 63 -7.52 18.01 -12.50
CA LEU A 63 -8.11 16.79 -11.94
C LEU A 63 -8.39 15.72 -13.01
N LEU A 64 -8.68 16.11 -14.25
CA LEU A 64 -8.82 15.16 -15.37
C LEU A 64 -7.51 14.43 -15.70
N THR A 65 -6.36 14.94 -15.26
CA THR A 65 -5.04 14.34 -15.52
C THR A 65 -4.48 13.53 -14.35
N GLN A 66 -5.18 13.47 -13.22
CA GLN A 66 -4.69 12.84 -11.99
C GLN A 66 -5.40 11.52 -11.70
N ALA A 67 -4.71 10.41 -11.97
CA ALA A 67 -5.22 9.06 -11.77
C ALA A 67 -5.25 8.62 -10.28
N ASP A 68 -4.43 9.24 -9.43
CA ASP A 68 -4.37 8.95 -7.99
C ASP A 68 -5.66 9.33 -7.24
N LEU A 69 -6.44 10.24 -7.80
CA LEU A 69 -7.65 10.79 -7.19
C LEU A 69 -8.95 10.15 -7.69
N ASP A 70 -8.89 9.18 -8.60
CA ASP A 70 -10.05 8.64 -9.30
C ASP A 70 -11.18 8.21 -8.36
N ASP A 71 -10.84 7.49 -7.28
CA ASP A 71 -11.81 7.00 -6.29
C ASP A 71 -12.32 8.08 -5.32
N GLU A 72 -11.69 9.26 -5.28
CA GLU A 72 -12.00 10.34 -4.33
C GLU A 72 -12.58 11.59 -5.00
N ILE A 73 -12.70 11.63 -6.34
CA ILE A 73 -13.20 12.81 -7.08
C ILE A 73 -14.64 13.17 -6.72
N GLU A 74 -15.52 12.19 -6.48
CA GLU A 74 -16.90 12.45 -6.01
C GLU A 74 -16.91 13.23 -4.70
N ARG A 75 -15.91 12.98 -3.85
CA ARG A 75 -15.75 13.63 -2.56
C ARG A 75 -15.28 15.07 -2.70
N VAL A 76 -14.40 15.33 -3.67
CA VAL A 76 -14.01 16.71 -4.04
C VAL A 76 -15.23 17.50 -4.50
N VAL A 77 -16.08 16.91 -5.35
CA VAL A 77 -17.34 17.52 -5.80
C VAL A 77 -18.29 17.75 -4.63
N ALA A 78 -18.45 16.78 -3.72
CA ALA A 78 -19.30 16.94 -2.54
C ALA A 78 -18.87 18.13 -1.66
N TRP A 79 -17.56 18.31 -1.45
CA TRP A 79 -17.02 19.48 -0.74
C TRP A 79 -17.25 20.79 -1.50
N ALA A 80 -17.06 20.80 -2.82
CA ALA A 80 -17.32 21.97 -3.66
C ALA A 80 -18.81 22.39 -3.60
N VAL A 81 -19.73 21.44 -3.73
CA VAL A 81 -21.18 21.66 -3.66
C VAL A 81 -21.58 22.11 -2.25
N GLY A 82 -21.12 21.40 -1.21
CA GLY A 82 -21.44 21.73 0.18
C GLY A 82 -20.96 23.13 0.56
N SER A 83 -19.74 23.50 0.16
CA SER A 83 -19.21 24.84 0.38
C SER A 83 -19.98 25.90 -0.43
N SER A 84 -20.35 25.62 -1.69
CA SER A 84 -21.15 26.55 -2.49
C SER A 84 -22.51 26.84 -1.85
N ILE A 85 -23.18 25.82 -1.30
CA ILE A 85 -24.45 25.95 -0.57
C ILE A 85 -24.26 26.77 0.71
N LEU A 86 -23.21 26.48 1.48
CA LEU A 86 -22.88 27.23 2.69
C LEU A 86 -22.67 28.71 2.39
N PHE A 87 -21.84 29.03 1.40
CA PHE A 87 -21.56 30.42 1.04
C PHE A 87 -22.76 31.13 0.41
N SER A 88 -23.61 30.42 -0.34
CA SER A 88 -24.89 30.99 -0.82
C SER A 88 -25.82 31.33 0.36
N SER A 89 -25.80 30.52 1.42
CA SER A 89 -26.57 30.79 2.63
C SER A 89 -26.02 31.99 3.40
N ILE A 90 -24.70 32.13 3.48
CA ILE A 90 -24.02 33.31 4.03
C ILE A 90 -24.40 34.55 3.21
N ALA A 91 -24.42 34.47 1.87
CA ALA A 91 -24.81 35.57 1.01
C ALA A 91 -26.25 36.02 1.26
N ALA A 92 -27.20 35.08 1.38
CA ALA A 92 -28.59 35.40 1.70
C ALA A 92 -28.72 36.12 3.06
N LEU A 93 -27.97 35.66 4.08
CA LEU A 93 -27.94 36.30 5.39
C LEU A 93 -27.32 37.70 5.33
N LEU A 94 -26.24 37.89 4.56
CA LEU A 94 -25.61 39.20 4.36
C LEU A 94 -26.56 40.19 3.68
N ILE A 95 -27.23 39.77 2.61
CA ILE A 95 -28.22 40.59 1.89
C ILE A 95 -29.34 41.01 2.83
N PHE A 96 -29.90 40.06 3.59
CA PHE A 96 -30.95 40.34 4.56
C PHE A 96 -30.47 41.33 5.64
N SER A 97 -29.27 41.12 6.19
CA SER A 97 -28.70 42.00 7.22
C SER A 97 -28.46 43.42 6.69
N LEU A 98 -27.97 43.56 5.46
CA LEU A 98 -27.71 44.86 4.83
C LEU A 98 -29.00 45.62 4.54
N GLU A 99 -30.02 44.94 4.01
CA GLU A 99 -31.34 45.54 3.73
C GLU A 99 -31.99 46.07 5.02
N VAL A 100 -31.93 45.30 6.11
CA VAL A 100 -32.46 45.72 7.42
C VAL A 100 -31.68 46.90 8.00
N THR A 101 -30.36 46.95 7.83
CA THR A 101 -29.48 47.93 8.49
C THR A 101 -29.42 49.27 7.76
N LEU A 102 -29.31 49.24 6.42
CA LEU A 102 -29.11 50.45 5.62
C LEU A 102 -30.42 51.14 5.23
N SER A 103 -31.57 50.52 5.55
CA SER A 103 -32.90 50.86 5.02
C SER A 103 -32.95 50.77 3.49
N SER A 104 -34.15 50.58 2.91
CA SER A 104 -34.35 50.39 1.47
C SER A 104 -33.90 51.55 0.56
N ALA A 105 -33.25 52.58 1.10
CA ALA A 105 -32.64 53.69 0.37
C ALA A 105 -31.35 53.29 -0.38
N ALA A 106 -30.74 52.15 -0.06
CA ALA A 106 -29.47 51.71 -0.64
C ALA A 106 -29.59 50.69 -1.80
N ASN A 107 -30.81 50.36 -2.26
CA ASN A 107 -31.06 49.39 -3.35
C ASN A 107 -30.27 48.07 -3.21
N VAL A 108 -30.13 47.53 -1.99
CA VAL A 108 -29.33 46.32 -1.73
C VAL A 108 -29.85 45.11 -2.51
N LEU A 109 -31.16 45.02 -2.71
CA LEU A 109 -31.78 43.97 -3.51
C LEU A 109 -31.34 43.97 -4.99
N GLU A 110 -31.04 45.14 -5.57
CA GLU A 110 -30.52 45.23 -6.95
C GLU A 110 -29.09 44.67 -7.03
N GLN A 111 -28.33 44.75 -5.93
CA GLN A 111 -26.96 44.23 -5.84
C GLN A 111 -26.89 42.76 -5.39
N ALA A 112 -28.00 42.18 -4.93
CA ALA A 112 -28.05 40.82 -4.41
C ALA A 112 -27.46 39.76 -5.36
N PRO A 113 -27.69 39.78 -6.69
CA PRO A 113 -27.09 38.80 -7.60
C PRO A 113 -25.56 38.82 -7.62
N PHE A 114 -24.94 40.00 -7.45
CA PHE A 114 -23.48 40.14 -7.41
C PHE A 114 -22.91 39.53 -6.13
N ILE A 115 -23.52 39.83 -4.98
CA ILE A 115 -23.10 39.30 -3.68
C ILE A 115 -23.18 37.77 -3.67
N VAL A 116 -24.29 37.20 -4.17
CA VAL A 116 -24.48 35.74 -4.22
C VAL A 116 -23.44 35.08 -5.09
N VAL A 117 -23.20 35.58 -6.30
CA VAL A 117 -22.26 34.97 -7.24
C VAL A 117 -20.83 35.06 -6.73
N ASN A 118 -20.43 36.20 -6.14
CA ASN A 118 -19.11 36.38 -5.55
C ASN A 118 -18.87 35.38 -4.41
N LEU A 119 -19.80 35.27 -3.47
CA LEU A 119 -19.67 34.31 -2.37
C LEU A 119 -19.72 32.86 -2.86
N LEU A 120 -20.59 32.54 -3.82
CA LEU A 120 -20.67 31.21 -4.42
C LEU A 120 -19.36 30.84 -5.10
N THR A 121 -18.74 31.78 -5.83
CA THR A 121 -17.45 31.57 -6.50
C THR A 121 -16.33 31.27 -5.50
N VAL A 122 -16.27 32.02 -4.40
CA VAL A 122 -15.32 31.77 -3.30
C VAL A 122 -15.60 30.44 -2.63
N GLY A 123 -16.87 30.13 -2.35
CA GLY A 123 -17.30 28.88 -1.74
C GLY A 123 -16.93 27.67 -2.59
N ALA A 124 -17.16 27.74 -3.91
CA ALA A 124 -16.81 26.68 -4.84
C ALA A 124 -15.29 26.41 -4.85
N LEU A 125 -14.45 27.46 -4.88
CA LEU A 125 -13.00 27.30 -4.82
C LEU A 125 -12.54 26.72 -3.47
N ALA A 126 -13.01 27.30 -2.36
CA ALA A 126 -12.64 26.85 -1.02
C ALA A 126 -13.03 25.39 -0.79
N GLY A 127 -14.24 25.00 -1.18
CA GLY A 127 -14.72 23.62 -1.09
C GLY A 127 -13.90 22.66 -1.94
N THR A 128 -13.60 23.04 -3.18
CA THR A 128 -12.75 22.21 -4.07
C THR A 128 -11.36 21.99 -3.47
N LEU A 129 -10.72 23.03 -2.94
CA LEU A 129 -9.40 22.91 -2.31
C LEU A 129 -9.42 22.03 -1.07
N VAL A 130 -10.41 22.21 -0.19
CA VAL A 130 -10.60 21.36 0.99
C VAL A 130 -10.84 19.91 0.57
N GLY A 131 -11.66 19.68 -0.45
CA GLY A 131 -11.92 18.35 -0.99
C GLY A 131 -10.66 17.64 -1.50
N ILE A 132 -9.81 18.35 -2.25
CA ILE A 132 -8.54 17.80 -2.74
C ILE A 132 -7.61 17.45 -1.57
N TYR A 133 -7.52 18.32 -0.57
CA TYR A 133 -6.70 18.07 0.62
C TYR A 133 -7.19 16.84 1.39
N ASP A 134 -8.49 16.73 1.60
CA ASP A 134 -9.12 15.62 2.32
C ASP A 134 -8.96 14.28 1.57
N ALA A 135 -9.10 14.29 0.24
CA ALA A 135 -8.84 13.14 -0.63
C ALA A 135 -7.38 12.66 -0.50
N ARG A 136 -6.41 13.57 -0.66
CA ARG A 136 -4.98 13.25 -0.52
C ARG A 136 -4.62 12.71 0.86
N ARG A 137 -5.19 13.30 1.91
CA ARG A 137 -4.98 12.84 3.28
C ARG A 137 -5.42 11.39 3.45
N ARG A 138 -6.55 11.01 2.87
CA ARG A 138 -7.08 9.64 2.96
C ARG A 138 -6.24 8.63 2.20
N ILE A 139 -5.82 8.96 0.98
CA ILE A 139 -4.92 8.12 0.20
C ILE A 139 -3.66 7.84 1.02
N HIS A 140 -3.04 8.89 1.55
CA HIS A 140 -1.84 8.76 2.37
C HIS A 140 -2.09 7.97 3.67
N GLN A 141 -3.25 8.14 4.30
CA GLN A 141 -3.61 7.35 5.49
C GLN A 141 -3.75 5.86 5.18
N ARG A 142 -4.38 5.50 4.04
CA ARG A 142 -4.49 4.10 3.62
C ARG A 142 -3.13 3.49 3.33
N GLU A 143 -2.24 4.22 2.66
CA GLU A 143 -0.87 3.77 2.42
C GLU A 143 -0.13 3.50 3.73
N LEU A 144 -0.24 4.42 4.70
CA LEU A 144 0.37 4.25 6.03
C LEU A 144 -0.22 3.08 6.82
N GLU A 145 -1.54 2.87 6.73
CA GLU A 145 -2.22 1.73 7.37
C GLU A 145 -1.75 0.41 6.76
N HIS A 146 -1.68 0.32 5.43
CA HIS A 146 -1.14 -0.86 4.74
C HIS A 146 0.32 -1.14 5.10
N GLU A 147 1.16 -0.10 5.17
CA GLU A 147 2.56 -0.24 5.56
C GLU A 147 2.69 -0.70 7.01
N ARG A 148 1.92 -0.09 7.92
CA ARG A 148 1.89 -0.49 9.34
C ARG A 148 1.47 -1.94 9.49
N ASP A 149 0.38 -2.34 8.83
CA ASP A 149 -0.15 -3.70 8.93
C ASP A 149 0.85 -4.73 8.37
N ARG A 150 1.57 -4.40 7.29
CA ARG A 150 2.68 -5.21 6.78
C ARG A 150 3.80 -5.36 7.80
N VAL A 151 4.27 -4.26 8.39
CA VAL A 151 5.33 -4.27 9.40
C VAL A 151 4.91 -5.04 10.66
N GLU A 152 3.67 -4.86 11.12
CA GLU A 152 3.13 -5.57 12.27
C GLU A 152 3.04 -7.08 12.02
N GLN A 153 2.57 -7.48 10.84
CA GLN A 153 2.58 -8.89 10.43
C GLN A 153 4.00 -9.47 10.38
N PHE A 154 4.95 -8.75 9.80
CA PHE A 154 6.35 -9.19 9.78
C PHE A 154 6.94 -9.31 11.20
N ALA A 155 6.68 -8.34 12.08
CA ALA A 155 7.16 -8.36 13.45
C ALA A 155 6.57 -9.53 14.26
N ASN A 156 5.27 -9.83 14.08
CA ASN A 156 4.63 -10.97 14.72
C ASN A 156 5.25 -12.30 14.23
N LYS A 157 5.42 -12.46 12.91
CA LYS A 157 6.10 -13.64 12.34
C LYS A 157 7.53 -13.79 12.89
N ALA A 158 8.29 -12.71 12.96
CA ALA A 158 9.66 -12.75 13.50
C ALA A 158 9.69 -13.11 15.00
N ALA A 159 8.75 -12.59 15.79
CA ALA A 159 8.63 -12.93 17.21
C ALA A 159 8.31 -14.42 17.41
N ASP A 160 7.43 -14.97 16.59
CA ASP A 160 7.06 -16.38 16.63
C ASP A 160 8.22 -17.28 16.17
N ILE A 161 8.97 -16.90 15.12
CA ILE A 161 10.19 -17.62 14.69
C ILE A 161 11.23 -17.65 15.81
N ASN A 162 11.41 -16.56 16.56
CA ASN A 162 12.30 -16.58 17.72
C ASN A 162 11.80 -17.53 18.83
N ASN A 163 10.47 -17.73 18.95
CA ASN A 163 9.95 -18.77 19.84
C ASN A 163 10.31 -20.18 19.35
N TYR A 164 10.14 -20.45 18.06
CA TYR A 164 10.59 -21.71 17.46
C TYR A 164 12.10 -21.90 17.57
N GLY A 165 12.90 -20.86 17.38
CA GLY A 165 14.36 -20.91 17.57
C GLY A 165 14.74 -21.33 18.99
N ARG A 166 13.96 -20.97 20.01
CA ARG A 166 14.16 -21.46 21.39
C ARG A 166 13.78 -22.93 21.55
N GLU A 167 12.70 -23.38 20.93
CA GLU A 167 12.29 -24.79 21.00
C GLU A 167 13.23 -25.70 20.18
N LEU A 168 13.69 -25.26 19.00
CA LEU A 168 14.75 -25.92 18.23
C LEU A 168 16.01 -26.10 19.07
N ASN A 169 16.45 -25.04 19.77
CA ASN A 169 17.56 -25.12 20.70
C ASN A 169 17.26 -25.92 21.98
N ARG A 170 16.08 -26.50 22.14
CA ARG A 170 15.77 -27.46 23.23
C ARG A 170 15.59 -28.88 22.72
N SER A 171 15.49 -29.07 21.41
CA SER A 171 15.33 -30.38 20.81
C SER A 171 16.45 -31.33 21.23
N ASP A 172 16.07 -32.60 21.41
CA ASP A 172 16.96 -33.68 21.84
C ASP A 172 17.37 -34.60 20.67
N SER A 173 16.76 -34.45 19.48
CA SER A 173 17.10 -35.22 18.28
C SER A 173 16.92 -34.42 16.98
N VAL A 174 17.52 -34.90 15.89
CA VAL A 174 17.41 -34.30 14.55
C VAL A 174 15.99 -34.42 14.00
N GLU A 175 15.27 -35.51 14.32
CA GLU A 175 13.86 -35.70 13.96
C GLU A 175 12.99 -34.61 14.58
N GLU A 176 13.20 -34.26 15.85
CA GLU A 176 12.46 -33.20 16.52
C GLU A 176 12.76 -31.83 15.89
N VAL A 177 14.02 -31.58 15.54
CA VAL A 177 14.42 -30.37 14.79
C VAL A 177 13.72 -30.32 13.43
N SER A 178 13.70 -31.42 12.68
CA SER A 178 13.08 -31.49 11.35
C SER A 178 11.58 -31.21 11.41
N SER A 179 10.87 -31.83 12.36
CA SER A 179 9.43 -31.65 12.54
C SER A 179 9.09 -30.19 12.92
N LEU A 180 9.87 -29.58 13.83
CA LEU A 180 9.70 -28.17 14.18
C LEU A 180 10.00 -27.23 13.00
N CYS A 181 11.01 -27.54 12.19
CA CYS A 181 11.33 -26.75 11.00
C CYS A 181 10.21 -26.81 9.96
N LEU A 182 9.67 -28.00 9.69
CA LEU A 182 8.54 -28.18 8.78
C LEU A 182 7.30 -27.46 9.30
N GLN A 183 6.96 -27.65 10.58
CA GLN A 183 5.81 -27.01 11.20
C GLN A 183 5.90 -25.47 11.17
N ALA A 184 7.07 -24.91 11.51
CA ALA A 184 7.28 -23.47 11.47
C ALA A 184 7.18 -22.92 10.05
N THR A 185 7.78 -23.62 9.09
CA THR A 185 7.75 -23.24 7.67
C THR A 185 6.32 -23.27 7.11
N GLU A 186 5.55 -24.30 7.43
CA GLU A 186 4.13 -24.39 7.07
C GLU A 186 3.32 -23.24 7.73
N THR A 187 3.50 -23.03 9.03
CA THR A 187 2.69 -22.07 9.80
C THR A 187 2.93 -20.61 9.38
N PHE A 188 4.19 -20.22 9.16
CA PHE A 188 4.52 -18.79 8.95
C PHE A 188 4.66 -18.39 7.49
N LEU A 189 5.01 -19.35 6.64
CA LEU A 189 5.33 -19.11 5.24
C LEU A 189 4.27 -19.74 4.32
N GLY A 190 3.38 -20.59 4.84
CA GLY A 190 2.31 -21.22 4.08
C GLY A 190 2.81 -22.27 3.10
N LEU A 191 4.08 -22.69 3.24
CA LEU A 191 4.71 -23.69 2.37
C LEU A 191 4.38 -25.07 2.92
N THR A 192 3.62 -25.86 2.16
CA THR A 192 3.10 -27.16 2.61
C THR A 192 3.87 -28.35 2.05
N ASN A 193 4.54 -28.18 0.91
CA ASN A 193 5.33 -29.22 0.25
C ASN A 193 6.79 -29.07 0.69
N LEU A 194 7.16 -29.70 1.81
CA LEU A 194 8.46 -29.56 2.45
C LEU A 194 9.14 -30.92 2.59
N ALA A 195 10.45 -30.96 2.49
CA ALA A 195 11.24 -32.15 2.81
C ALA A 195 12.50 -31.76 3.58
N PHE A 196 12.90 -32.59 4.53
CA PHE A 196 14.08 -32.43 5.35
C PHE A 196 15.03 -33.59 5.08
N ALA A 197 16.14 -33.31 4.41
CA ALA A 197 17.11 -34.31 3.99
C ALA A 197 18.38 -34.23 4.85
N VAL A 198 18.89 -35.39 5.25
CA VAL A 198 20.21 -35.55 5.87
C VAL A 198 21.07 -36.40 4.93
N MET A 199 22.24 -35.88 4.60
CA MET A 199 23.22 -36.50 3.71
C MET A 199 24.47 -36.84 4.52
N ASP A 200 24.83 -38.11 4.55
CA ASP A 200 26.15 -38.59 4.98
C ASP A 200 26.98 -38.93 3.72
N THR A 201 28.26 -39.20 3.90
CA THR A 201 29.21 -39.73 2.93
C THR A 201 28.75 -40.97 2.17
N GLU A 202 27.86 -41.79 2.74
CA GLU A 202 27.40 -43.05 2.14
C GLU A 202 25.97 -43.01 1.57
N GLU A 203 25.06 -42.24 2.16
CA GLU A 203 23.64 -42.26 1.80
C GLU A 203 22.94 -40.91 2.09
N THR A 204 21.87 -40.62 1.34
CA THR A 204 20.95 -39.51 1.60
C THR A 204 19.63 -40.06 2.12
N VAL A 205 19.16 -39.55 3.26
CA VAL A 205 17.94 -39.99 3.92
C VAL A 205 17.00 -38.80 4.12
N LEU A 206 15.72 -38.98 3.78
CA LEU A 206 14.67 -38.02 4.15
C LEU A 206 14.23 -38.32 5.59
N VAL A 207 14.46 -37.38 6.49
CA VAL A 207 14.05 -37.49 7.90
C VAL A 207 12.56 -37.19 8.04
N ASP A 208 12.09 -36.20 7.29
CA ASP A 208 10.68 -35.77 7.27
C ASP A 208 10.33 -35.31 5.86
N ASP A 209 9.14 -35.68 5.35
CA ASP A 209 8.69 -35.36 4.00
C ASP A 209 7.17 -35.16 3.97
N THR A 210 6.73 -33.97 3.57
CA THR A 210 5.33 -33.60 3.34
C THR A 210 5.02 -33.34 1.87
N THR A 211 5.98 -33.57 0.97
CA THR A 211 5.79 -33.38 -0.47
C THR A 211 4.81 -34.42 -1.03
N VAL A 212 3.98 -34.00 -1.99
CA VAL A 212 2.98 -34.88 -2.59
C VAL A 212 3.24 -35.01 -4.08
N GLY A 213 3.55 -36.24 -4.52
CA GLY A 213 3.68 -36.56 -5.95
C GLY A 213 5.04 -36.24 -6.57
N VAL A 214 6.04 -35.89 -5.74
CA VAL A 214 7.43 -35.72 -6.17
C VAL A 214 8.23 -36.99 -5.85
N PRO A 215 8.99 -37.56 -6.80
CA PRO A 215 9.87 -38.69 -6.52
C PRO A 215 11.02 -38.31 -5.59
N GLU A 216 11.37 -39.18 -4.65
CA GLU A 216 12.50 -38.98 -3.73
C GLU A 216 13.82 -38.68 -4.45
N SER A 217 14.05 -39.26 -5.63
CA SER A 217 15.24 -38.99 -6.43
C SER A 217 15.40 -37.51 -6.79
N VAL A 218 14.29 -36.79 -7.02
CA VAL A 218 14.31 -35.36 -7.31
C VAL A 218 14.69 -34.55 -6.06
N LEU A 219 14.20 -34.97 -4.89
CA LEU A 219 14.54 -34.34 -3.62
C LEU A 219 16.02 -34.58 -3.27
N PHE A 220 16.56 -35.75 -3.56
CA PHE A 220 17.98 -36.06 -3.39
C PHE A 220 18.88 -35.25 -4.32
N ASP A 221 18.48 -35.07 -5.58
CA ASP A 221 19.20 -34.21 -6.52
C ASP A 221 19.24 -32.76 -6.01
N LEU A 222 18.10 -32.22 -5.56
CA LEU A 222 18.01 -30.87 -4.97
C LEU A 222 18.85 -30.72 -3.68
N ALA A 223 18.86 -31.75 -2.82
CA ALA A 223 19.70 -31.76 -1.62
C ALA A 223 21.19 -31.72 -2.01
N THR A 224 21.59 -32.52 -3.00
CA THR A 224 22.97 -32.60 -3.49
C THR A 224 23.42 -31.28 -4.12
N ASP A 225 22.56 -30.63 -4.91
CA ASP A 225 22.83 -29.31 -5.49
C ASP A 225 22.97 -28.20 -4.42
N SER A 226 22.56 -28.49 -3.18
CA SER A 226 22.65 -27.55 -2.06
C SER A 226 23.97 -27.60 -1.29
N LEU A 227 24.84 -28.57 -1.58
CA LEU A 227 26.12 -28.74 -0.88
C LEU A 227 27.08 -27.55 -1.05
N GLU A 228 27.03 -26.87 -2.21
CA GLU A 228 27.89 -25.71 -2.49
C GLU A 228 27.31 -24.38 -1.99
N GLN A 229 26.11 -24.40 -1.39
CA GLN A 229 25.42 -23.18 -0.93
C GLN A 229 26.04 -22.65 0.37
N GLN A 230 25.84 -21.35 0.62
CA GLN A 230 26.15 -20.78 1.93
C GLN A 230 25.08 -21.22 2.94
N PRO A 231 25.46 -21.66 4.15
CA PRO A 231 24.49 -22.02 5.19
C PRO A 231 23.51 -20.89 5.47
N ALA A 232 22.26 -21.25 5.78
CA ALA A 232 21.16 -20.34 6.08
C ALA A 232 20.88 -19.30 4.98
N THR A 233 21.20 -19.62 3.73
CA THR A 233 20.83 -18.81 2.56
C THR A 233 19.86 -19.59 1.69
N ALA A 234 18.80 -18.93 1.24
CA ALA A 234 17.80 -19.56 0.40
C ALA A 234 18.14 -19.46 -1.09
N VAL A 235 18.11 -20.59 -1.80
CA VAL A 235 18.42 -20.65 -3.23
C VAL A 235 17.23 -21.24 -3.99
N SER A 236 16.77 -20.53 -5.03
CA SER A 236 15.71 -20.99 -5.92
C SER A 236 16.26 -21.81 -7.07
N HIS A 237 15.57 -22.90 -7.39
CA HIS A 237 15.87 -23.84 -8.46
C HIS A 237 14.66 -24.01 -9.36
N ASP A 238 14.91 -24.08 -10.66
CA ASP A 238 13.90 -24.50 -11.63
C ASP A 238 13.80 -26.03 -11.60
N LEU A 239 12.59 -26.57 -11.50
CA LEU A 239 12.39 -28.01 -11.54
C LEU A 239 12.59 -28.56 -12.97
N PRO A 240 13.19 -29.74 -13.15
CA PRO A 240 13.43 -30.31 -14.47
C PRO A 240 12.12 -30.59 -15.23
N ALA A 241 12.12 -30.27 -16.53
CA ALA A 241 10.96 -30.41 -17.41
C ALA A 241 10.44 -31.86 -17.46
N GLY A 242 9.23 -32.10 -16.96
CA GLY A 242 8.60 -33.43 -16.89
C GLY A 242 7.75 -33.67 -15.65
N ASN A 243 7.93 -32.85 -14.60
CA ASN A 243 7.12 -32.87 -13.37
C ASN A 243 5.90 -31.93 -13.46
N GLU A 244 5.18 -31.96 -14.59
CA GLU A 244 4.10 -31.04 -15.00
C GLU A 244 2.81 -31.07 -14.12
N ARG A 245 2.90 -31.53 -12.87
CA ARG A 245 1.76 -31.54 -11.95
C ARG A 245 2.15 -30.87 -10.63
N ARG A 246 2.15 -29.53 -10.68
CA ARG A 246 1.87 -28.55 -9.61
C ARG A 246 3.02 -27.69 -9.07
N SER A 247 4.29 -28.00 -9.32
CA SER A 247 5.39 -27.16 -8.82
C SER A 247 6.28 -26.64 -9.93
N ASP A 248 6.34 -25.31 -10.07
CA ASP A 248 7.14 -24.61 -11.10
C ASP A 248 8.56 -24.26 -10.59
N GLY A 249 8.80 -24.34 -9.27
CA GLY A 249 10.10 -24.08 -8.67
C GLY A 249 10.32 -24.80 -7.33
N ALA A 250 11.58 -24.89 -6.93
CA ALA A 250 11.99 -25.39 -5.62
C ALA A 250 12.89 -24.36 -4.92
N LEU A 251 12.80 -24.31 -3.61
CA LEU A 251 13.67 -23.52 -2.74
C LEU A 251 14.45 -24.49 -1.86
N THR A 252 15.76 -24.38 -1.84
CA THR A 252 16.61 -25.17 -0.96
C THR A 252 17.33 -24.26 0.04
N LEU A 253 17.49 -24.74 1.26
CA LEU A 253 18.26 -24.09 2.30
C LEU A 253 19.18 -25.09 2.97
N LEU A 254 20.47 -24.85 2.84
CA LEU A 254 21.49 -25.57 3.60
C LEU A 254 21.37 -25.17 5.08
N ILE A 255 21.03 -26.12 5.95
CA ILE A 255 20.87 -25.91 7.38
C ILE A 255 22.22 -25.91 8.09
N THR A 256 22.97 -26.98 7.90
CA THR A 256 24.35 -27.10 8.37
C THR A 256 25.11 -28.06 7.47
N ASN A 257 26.43 -27.91 7.44
CA ASN A 257 27.35 -28.80 6.76
C ASN A 257 28.48 -29.11 7.75
N THR A 258 28.43 -30.30 8.33
CA THR A 258 29.44 -30.82 9.26
C THR A 258 30.34 -31.82 8.54
N ASP A 259 31.46 -32.21 9.16
CA ASP A 259 32.42 -33.14 8.55
C ASP A 259 31.81 -34.52 8.19
N ASP A 260 30.74 -34.92 8.90
CA ASP A 260 30.08 -36.23 8.71
C ASP A 260 28.69 -36.11 8.06
N GLU A 261 27.91 -35.06 8.36
CA GLU A 261 26.53 -34.94 7.89
C GLU A 261 26.21 -33.52 7.38
N THR A 262 25.51 -33.46 6.23
CA THR A 262 24.96 -32.23 5.65
C THR A 262 23.44 -32.28 5.67
N ILE A 263 22.81 -31.20 6.14
CA ILE A 263 21.37 -31.14 6.32
C ILE A 263 20.76 -30.04 5.47
N VAL A 264 19.71 -30.37 4.73
CA VAL A 264 19.05 -29.46 3.78
C VAL A 264 17.54 -29.48 4.01
N LEU A 265 16.94 -28.28 4.06
CA LEU A 265 15.51 -28.08 3.96
C LEU A 265 15.14 -27.76 2.51
N ILE A 266 14.18 -28.51 1.97
CA ILE A 266 13.65 -28.33 0.62
C ILE A 266 12.20 -27.89 0.75
N ALA A 267 11.83 -26.83 0.05
CA ALA A 267 10.46 -26.35 -0.07
C ALA A 267 10.08 -26.27 -1.54
N LEU A 268 8.99 -26.92 -1.94
CA LEU A 268 8.48 -26.87 -3.30
C LEU A 268 7.40 -25.79 -3.42
N ASP A 269 7.52 -24.96 -4.45
CA ASP A 269 6.57 -23.88 -4.74
C ASP A 269 5.36 -24.44 -5.50
N ASP A 270 4.15 -24.33 -4.94
CA ASP A 270 2.90 -24.74 -5.59
C ASP A 270 2.34 -23.56 -6.41
N ASP A 271 2.98 -23.30 -7.56
CA ASP A 271 2.53 -22.53 -8.74
C ASP A 271 1.79 -21.18 -8.52
N SER A 272 1.92 -20.52 -7.36
CA SER A 272 1.12 -19.31 -7.09
C SER A 272 1.64 -18.33 -6.04
N VAL A 273 2.73 -18.64 -5.33
CA VAL A 273 3.24 -17.76 -4.27
C VAL A 273 4.72 -17.48 -4.47
N SER A 274 5.03 -16.41 -5.21
CA SER A 274 6.37 -15.83 -5.16
C SER A 274 6.70 -15.47 -3.71
N ILE A 275 7.65 -16.18 -3.10
CA ILE A 275 8.08 -15.92 -1.73
C ILE A 275 8.62 -14.49 -1.67
N SER A 276 8.02 -13.64 -0.84
CA SER A 276 8.50 -12.27 -0.67
C SER A 276 9.89 -12.27 -0.04
N GLU A 277 10.71 -11.25 -0.32
CA GLU A 277 12.03 -11.09 0.32
C GLU A 277 11.94 -11.08 1.86
N GLU A 278 10.83 -10.59 2.40
CA GLU A 278 10.57 -10.61 3.85
C GLU A 278 10.36 -12.03 4.37
N ASN A 279 9.57 -12.85 3.68
CA ASN A 279 9.37 -14.26 4.03
C ASN A 279 10.66 -15.08 3.84
N LEU A 280 11.48 -14.76 2.84
CA LEU A 280 12.79 -15.40 2.62
C LEU A 280 13.71 -15.20 3.83
N LYS A 281 13.83 -13.95 4.32
CA LYS A 281 14.64 -13.63 5.52
C LYS A 281 14.15 -14.35 6.77
N LEU A 282 12.85 -14.53 6.90
CA LEU A 282 12.25 -15.29 8.01
C LEU A 282 12.66 -16.78 7.94
N LEU A 283 12.66 -17.36 6.74
CA LEU A 283 13.11 -18.73 6.51
C LEU A 283 14.61 -18.91 6.78
N GLU A 284 15.43 -17.97 6.32
CA GLU A 284 16.89 -17.95 6.61
C GLU A 284 17.15 -17.87 8.12
N MET A 285 16.39 -17.05 8.85
CA MET A 285 16.49 -16.96 10.32
C MET A 285 16.10 -18.27 11.01
N LEU A 286 15.02 -18.91 10.56
CA LEU A 286 14.59 -20.22 11.07
C LEU A 286 15.67 -21.28 10.85
N VAL A 287 16.21 -21.34 9.63
CA VAL A 287 17.26 -22.29 9.26
C VAL A 287 18.55 -22.05 10.02
N ALA A 288 18.94 -20.79 10.25
CA ALA A 288 20.10 -20.48 11.10
C ALA A 288 19.93 -21.00 12.53
N HIS A 289 18.72 -20.90 13.10
CA HIS A 289 18.42 -21.49 14.41
C HIS A 289 18.44 -23.02 14.39
N ALA A 290 17.94 -23.63 13.31
CA ALA A 290 17.98 -25.08 13.14
C ALA A 290 19.42 -25.60 13.03
N GLY A 291 20.28 -24.95 12.24
CA GLY A 291 21.69 -25.31 12.10
C GLY A 291 22.40 -25.27 13.46
N THR A 292 22.21 -24.18 14.21
CA THR A 292 22.75 -24.06 15.58
C THR A 292 22.27 -25.18 16.50
N ALA A 293 20.99 -25.56 16.42
CA ALA A 293 20.41 -26.62 17.24
C ALA A 293 21.01 -27.99 16.89
N VAL A 294 21.20 -28.26 15.61
CA VAL A 294 21.79 -29.51 15.12
C VAL A 294 23.27 -29.61 15.46
N ASP A 295 24.06 -28.55 15.24
CA ASP A 295 25.49 -28.53 15.58
C ASP A 295 25.71 -28.91 17.06
N ARG A 296 24.85 -28.39 17.94
CA ARG A 296 24.85 -28.73 19.37
C ARG A 296 24.54 -30.21 19.63
N LEU A 297 23.62 -30.81 18.87
CA LEU A 297 23.29 -32.23 19.01
C LEU A 297 24.49 -33.10 18.62
N TYR A 298 25.21 -32.77 17.54
CA TYR A 298 26.44 -33.46 17.16
C TYR A 298 27.54 -33.29 18.21
N GLU A 299 27.78 -32.08 18.71
CA GLU A 299 28.77 -31.85 19.78
C GLU A 299 28.48 -32.73 21.01
N LYS A 300 27.21 -32.84 21.40
CA LYS A 300 26.78 -33.68 22.54
C LYS A 300 27.00 -35.17 22.27
N LYS A 301 26.77 -35.63 21.04
CA LYS A 301 26.99 -37.03 20.63
C LYS A 301 28.49 -37.38 20.67
N LEU A 302 29.35 -36.54 20.10
CA LEU A 302 30.81 -36.69 20.14
C LEU A 302 31.35 -36.76 21.57
N GLN A 303 30.88 -35.88 22.47
CA GLN A 303 31.30 -35.89 23.88
C GLN A 303 30.86 -37.17 24.63
N ALA A 304 29.71 -37.73 24.29
CA ALA A 304 29.23 -38.98 24.88
C ALA A 304 30.11 -40.16 24.46
N GLU A 305 30.47 -40.23 23.17
CA GLU A 305 31.34 -41.27 22.62
C GLU A 305 32.77 -41.21 23.21
N GLU A 306 33.31 -40.00 23.44
CA GLU A 306 34.61 -39.82 24.10
C GLU A 306 34.60 -40.20 25.58
N THR A 307 33.46 -40.10 26.27
CA THR A 307 33.34 -40.42 27.71
C THR A 307 33.14 -41.93 27.95
N GLU A 308 32.65 -42.66 26.95
CA GLU A 308 32.45 -44.12 27.00
C GLU A 308 33.67 -44.94 26.53
N SER A 309 34.68 -44.30 25.92
CA SER A 309 35.96 -44.89 25.50
C SER A 309 37.04 -44.88 26.59
#